data_AF-A0A0J9RMC6-F1
#
_entry.id   AF-A0A0J9RMC6-F1
#
_cell.length_a   1.000
_cell.length_b   1.000
_cell.length_c   1.000
_cell.angle_alpha   90.00
_cell.angle_beta   90.00
_cell.angle_gamma   90.00
#
_symmetry.space_group_name_H-M   'P 1'
#
loop_
_entity.id
_entity.type
_entity.pdbx_description
1 polymer ?
#
loop_
_entity_poly.entity_id
_entity_poly.type
_entity_poly.pdbx_seq_one_letter_code
_entity_poly.pdbx_strand_id
1 'polypeptide(L)'
;MTQPTVFKMRSSVPVCLLLLAVAIGSARANDNPCQDVRIPGFVCMNCTTLGYCIRDATGSWETMSMLGCQSDYNFYCSDEGTFGCTFQSQCQVPKRGPFSCQQAGLFPDPYDCRRYHECSDQSVDTPRLCSNGAGYSTLTGTCVLPRESEQCIKEQFTCSRSGQVGGWAPDNRYFYVCVNDTADSLYPLMMKCHEGFVFNSYSCVPDTRSMRIQAKESHTCMNNDRYPCPFRTSEMEYCKCVDGELEVMTCPAGFYIDPKIMTCVTDRIYQCSDFEILSCPNVSTKDEYCICIDRQLQIYSCPVGQYFNAETRKCQSESE
;
A
#
# COMPACT_ATOMS: atom_id res chain seq x y z
N MET A 1 74.65 -52.25 -9.30
CA MET A 1 74.04 -53.49 -8.79
C MET A 1 73.61 -53.25 -7.36
N THR A 2 72.33 -53.54 -7.07
CA THR A 2 71.75 -53.94 -5.76
C THR A 2 71.83 -52.98 -4.54
N GLN A 3 70.77 -52.16 -4.37
CA GLN A 3 69.75 -52.10 -3.26
C GLN A 3 70.15 -52.27 -1.77
N PRO A 4 69.28 -51.93 -0.76
CA PRO A 4 68.16 -50.97 -0.72
C PRO A 4 67.92 -50.21 0.65
N THR A 5 67.04 -49.19 0.57
CA THR A 5 65.98 -48.71 1.50
C THR A 5 66.06 -48.86 3.03
N VAL A 6 65.78 -47.76 3.75
CA VAL A 6 64.82 -47.73 4.88
C VAL A 6 64.08 -46.38 4.90
N PHE A 7 62.75 -46.42 4.73
CA PHE A 7 61.80 -45.33 4.98
C PHE A 7 61.36 -45.40 6.46
N LYS A 8 61.36 -44.27 7.18
CA LYS A 8 60.80 -44.19 8.55
C LYS A 8 59.97 -42.92 8.69
N MET A 9 58.69 -43.09 9.00
CA MET A 9 57.65 -42.07 9.15
C MET A 9 57.22 -42.05 10.63
N ARG A 10 57.27 -40.88 11.29
CA ARG A 10 56.68 -40.58 12.61
C ARG A 10 56.34 -39.09 12.60
N SER A 11 55.07 -38.70 12.42
CA SER A 11 54.02 -38.55 13.44
C SER A 11 54.26 -37.34 14.35
N SER A 12 53.77 -36.18 13.93
CA SER A 12 53.64 -34.94 14.71
C SER A 12 52.16 -34.64 14.94
N VAL A 13 51.71 -34.71 16.20
CA VAL A 13 50.37 -34.31 16.64
C VAL A 13 50.47 -32.87 17.16
N PRO A 14 49.69 -31.90 16.66
CA PRO A 14 49.57 -30.60 17.31
C PRO A 14 48.43 -30.64 18.32
N VAL A 15 48.73 -30.30 19.57
CA VAL A 15 47.77 -30.06 20.64
C VAL A 15 46.96 -28.81 20.30
N CYS A 16 45.67 -28.97 20.05
CA CYS A 16 44.76 -27.85 19.80
C CYS A 16 44.24 -27.33 21.15
N LEU A 17 44.72 -26.14 21.55
CA LEU A 17 44.20 -25.39 22.69
C LEU A 17 42.77 -24.92 22.38
N LEU A 18 41.78 -25.59 22.97
CA LEU A 18 40.38 -25.13 22.98
C LEU A 18 40.27 -23.88 23.89
N LEU A 19 40.38 -22.71 23.27
CA LEU A 19 39.94 -21.46 23.87
C LEU A 19 38.40 -21.49 23.94
N LEU A 20 37.86 -21.69 25.14
CA LEU A 20 36.47 -21.40 25.47
C LEU A 20 36.27 -19.89 25.34
N ALA A 21 35.89 -19.44 24.15
CA ALA A 21 35.35 -18.11 23.94
C ALA A 21 33.98 -18.07 24.63
N VAL A 22 33.94 -17.53 25.85
CA VAL A 22 32.69 -17.05 26.44
C VAL A 22 32.20 -15.96 25.50
N ALA A 23 31.17 -16.26 24.73
CA ALA A 23 30.45 -15.27 23.95
C ALA A 23 29.72 -14.36 24.94
N ILE A 24 30.42 -13.32 25.39
CA ILE A 24 29.78 -12.17 26.02
C ILE A 24 28.97 -11.53 24.89
N GLY A 25 27.66 -11.77 24.90
CA GLY A 25 26.72 -11.15 23.98
C GLY A 25 27.00 -9.66 23.94
N SER A 26 27.42 -9.18 22.77
CA SER A 26 27.63 -7.76 22.53
C SER A 26 26.26 -7.10 22.42
N ALA A 27 25.72 -6.63 23.55
CA ALA A 27 24.64 -5.66 23.54
C ALA A 27 25.19 -4.39 22.86
N ARG A 28 24.71 -4.10 21.64
CA ARG A 28 25.12 -2.93 20.86
C ARG A 28 24.10 -1.81 21.05
N ALA A 29 24.66 -0.61 21.22
CA ALA A 29 24.03 0.69 21.39
C ALA A 29 22.79 0.97 20.51
N ASN A 30 21.60 0.96 21.14
CA ASN A 30 20.86 2.17 21.55
C ASN A 30 19.73 1.71 22.51
N ASP A 31 20.07 1.46 23.78
CA ASP A 31 19.23 0.80 24.80
C ASP A 31 18.04 1.65 25.33
N ASN A 32 17.53 2.58 24.52
CA ASN A 32 16.44 3.49 24.90
C ASN A 32 15.15 3.14 24.15
N PRO A 33 14.40 2.10 24.55
CA PRO A 33 13.14 1.70 23.90
C PRO A 33 12.08 2.81 23.89
N CYS A 34 12.19 3.80 24.79
CA CYS A 34 11.27 4.93 24.82
C CYS A 34 11.37 5.84 23.59
N GLN A 35 12.50 5.82 22.88
CA GLN A 35 12.67 6.59 21.64
C GLN A 35 11.82 6.04 20.49
N ASP A 36 11.51 4.73 20.51
CA ASP A 36 10.63 4.08 19.53
C ASP A 36 9.15 4.20 19.96
N VAL A 37 8.89 4.00 21.25
CA VAL A 37 7.53 3.99 21.82
C VAL A 37 6.92 5.38 21.94
N ARG A 38 7.71 6.41 22.30
CA ARG A 38 7.28 7.82 22.36
C ARG A 38 5.93 8.06 23.08
N ILE A 39 5.62 7.24 24.09
CA ILE A 39 4.44 7.31 24.95
C ILE A 39 4.92 7.19 26.39
N PRO A 40 4.41 7.99 27.33
CA PRO A 40 4.81 7.90 28.72
C PRO A 40 4.17 6.66 29.37
N GLY A 41 4.92 5.97 30.22
CA GLY A 41 4.43 4.76 30.89
C GLY A 41 5.49 3.67 31.02
N PHE A 42 5.07 2.52 31.50
CA PHE A 42 5.95 1.37 31.66
C PHE A 42 6.40 0.81 30.31
N VAL A 43 7.63 0.31 30.25
CA VAL A 43 8.22 -0.31 29.06
C VAL A 43 9.13 -1.47 29.47
N CYS A 44 9.18 -2.52 28.67
CA CYS A 44 10.19 -3.57 28.85
C CYS A 44 11.48 -3.18 28.14
N MET A 45 12.54 -2.92 28.91
CA MET A 45 13.88 -2.63 28.37
C MET A 45 14.50 -3.87 27.74
N ASN A 46 14.30 -5.01 28.41
CA ASN A 46 14.72 -6.34 27.96
C ASN A 46 13.84 -7.38 28.68
N CYS A 47 14.16 -8.67 28.49
CA CYS A 47 13.48 -9.79 29.15
C CYS A 47 13.33 -9.65 30.67
N THR A 48 14.29 -9.00 31.33
CA THR A 48 14.47 -9.07 32.77
C THR A 48 14.36 -7.71 33.44
N THR A 49 14.03 -6.65 32.71
CA THR A 49 14.09 -5.29 33.24
C THR A 49 12.87 -4.49 32.81
N LEU A 50 12.07 -4.10 33.81
CA LEU A 50 10.99 -3.13 33.66
C LEU A 50 11.56 -1.72 33.77
N GLY A 51 11.22 -0.87 32.82
CA GLY A 51 11.53 0.55 32.82
C GLY A 51 10.28 1.41 32.70
N TYR A 52 10.51 2.72 32.63
CA TYR A 52 9.48 3.75 32.48
C TYR A 52 9.96 4.82 31.51
N CYS A 53 9.07 5.21 30.60
CA CYS A 53 9.29 6.26 29.63
C CYS A 53 8.88 7.62 30.20
N ILE A 54 9.85 8.52 30.27
CA ILE A 54 9.63 9.93 30.57
C ILE A 54 10.03 10.78 29.37
N ARG A 55 9.36 11.92 29.24
CA ARG A 55 9.73 12.95 28.28
C ARG A 55 10.41 14.08 29.04
N ASP A 56 11.66 14.36 28.69
CA ASP A 56 12.45 15.38 29.36
C ASP A 56 11.99 16.81 28.98
N ALA A 57 12.63 17.82 29.58
CA ALA A 57 12.33 19.22 29.30
C ALA A 57 12.73 19.67 27.87
N THR A 58 13.63 18.93 27.20
CA THR A 58 14.03 19.20 25.81
C THR A 58 13.08 18.59 24.79
N GLY A 59 12.19 17.70 25.24
CA GLY A 59 11.25 16.96 24.43
C GLY A 59 11.75 15.60 23.95
N SER A 60 12.92 15.17 24.41
CA SER A 60 13.54 13.87 24.16
C SER A 60 12.94 12.79 25.07
N TRP A 61 12.85 11.56 24.58
CA TRP A 61 12.36 10.43 25.37
C TRP A 61 13.52 9.75 26.06
N GLU A 62 13.38 9.50 27.36
CA GLU A 62 14.37 8.77 28.16
C GLU A 62 13.75 7.55 28.83
N THR A 63 14.51 6.47 28.87
CA THR A 63 14.16 5.24 29.58
C THR A 63 14.78 5.26 30.96
N MET A 64 13.94 5.19 32.00
CA MET A 64 14.37 4.98 33.37
C MET A 64 14.18 3.51 33.76
N SER A 65 15.25 2.83 34.21
CA SER A 65 15.12 1.48 34.79
C SER A 65 14.39 1.55 36.13
N MET A 66 13.42 0.66 36.35
CA MET A 66 12.63 0.61 37.58
C MET A 66 12.95 -0.61 38.43
N LEU A 67 12.80 -1.80 37.86
CA LEU A 67 12.89 -3.06 38.60
C LEU A 67 13.38 -4.19 37.69
N GLY A 68 14.19 -5.08 38.25
CA GLY A 68 14.55 -6.35 37.63
C GLY A 68 13.51 -7.45 37.89
N CYS A 69 13.12 -8.18 36.86
CA CYS A 69 12.24 -9.34 36.96
C CYS A 69 13.01 -10.58 37.42
N GLN A 70 12.32 -11.46 38.17
CA GLN A 70 12.88 -12.70 38.70
C GLN A 70 12.90 -13.81 37.63
N SER A 71 13.76 -13.66 36.62
CA SER A 71 13.84 -14.57 35.48
C SER A 71 14.15 -16.02 35.85
N ASP A 72 14.84 -16.25 36.96
CA ASP A 72 15.14 -17.60 37.49
C ASP A 72 13.88 -18.36 37.92
N TYR A 73 12.79 -17.63 38.20
CA TYR A 73 11.49 -18.17 38.56
C TYR A 73 10.46 -17.98 37.43
N ASN A 74 10.93 -17.81 36.19
CA ASN A 74 10.11 -17.58 34.99
C ASN A 74 9.24 -16.31 35.05
N PHE A 75 9.64 -15.31 35.84
CA PHE A 75 9.04 -13.98 35.78
C PHE A 75 9.84 -13.11 34.81
N TYR A 76 9.21 -12.75 33.70
CA TYR A 76 9.81 -11.93 32.65
C TYR A 76 9.01 -10.65 32.46
N CYS A 77 9.67 -9.63 31.92
CA CYS A 77 9.00 -8.39 31.59
C CYS A 77 8.03 -8.62 30.42
N SER A 78 6.79 -8.21 30.62
CA SER A 78 5.74 -8.24 29.61
C SER A 78 5.13 -6.85 29.47
N ASP A 79 4.84 -6.45 28.24
CA ASP A 79 3.91 -5.36 27.96
C ASP A 79 2.55 -5.88 27.47
N GLU A 80 2.32 -7.18 27.58
CA GLU A 80 1.16 -7.88 27.04
C GLU A 80 0.09 -8.04 28.13
N GLY A 81 -0.99 -7.25 28.02
CA GLY A 81 -2.09 -7.23 29.00
C GLY A 81 -1.79 -6.37 30.23
N THR A 82 -0.76 -6.70 31.00
CA THR A 82 -0.29 -5.88 32.13
C THR A 82 1.20 -5.62 32.01
N PHE A 83 1.59 -4.34 32.01
CA PHE A 83 2.99 -3.96 32.03
C PHE A 83 3.63 -4.38 33.35
N GLY A 84 4.67 -5.20 33.29
CA GLY A 84 5.41 -5.61 34.48
C GLY A 84 6.06 -6.97 34.37
N CYS A 85 6.60 -7.42 35.50
CA CYS A 85 7.17 -8.75 35.63
C CYS A 85 6.04 -9.77 35.85
N THR A 86 5.77 -10.58 34.83
CA THR A 86 4.68 -11.57 34.83
C THR A 86 5.26 -12.96 34.59
N PHE A 87 4.55 -14.00 35.05
CA PHE A 87 4.95 -15.37 34.79
C PHE A 87 4.78 -15.71 33.29
N GLN A 88 5.84 -16.19 32.65
CA GLN A 88 5.82 -16.64 31.26
C GLN A 88 6.67 -17.90 31.11
N SER A 89 6.24 -18.83 30.25
CA SER A 89 7.01 -20.07 29.99
C SER A 89 8.36 -19.82 29.30
N GLN A 90 8.48 -18.69 28.59
CA GLN A 90 9.68 -18.24 27.90
C GLN A 90 9.65 -16.72 27.82
N CYS A 91 10.81 -16.07 27.82
CA CYS A 91 10.88 -14.65 27.55
C CYS A 91 10.43 -14.36 26.11
N GLN A 92 9.53 -13.40 25.94
CA GLN A 92 9.22 -12.78 24.65
C GLN A 92 9.41 -11.27 24.80
N VAL A 93 10.49 -10.73 24.21
CA VAL A 93 10.65 -9.27 24.16
C VAL A 93 9.83 -8.74 23.00
N PRO A 94 8.96 -7.75 23.24
CA PRO A 94 8.20 -7.07 22.20
C PRO A 94 9.16 -6.49 21.18
N LYS A 95 8.96 -6.84 19.90
CA LYS A 95 9.69 -6.21 18.81
C LYS A 95 9.33 -4.73 18.78
N ARG A 96 10.31 -3.88 18.48
CA ARG A 96 10.13 -2.43 18.33
C ARG A 96 11.02 -1.94 17.21
N GLY A 97 10.68 -0.77 16.69
CA GLY A 97 11.48 -0.10 15.69
C GLY A 97 11.01 1.33 15.45
N PRO A 98 11.79 2.09 14.67
CA PRO A 98 11.45 3.47 14.36
C PRO A 98 10.18 3.55 13.53
N PHE A 99 9.45 4.66 13.70
CA PHE A 99 8.31 5.02 12.88
C PHE A 99 8.44 6.47 12.42
N SER A 100 8.24 6.73 11.14
CA SER A 100 8.25 8.08 10.59
C SER A 100 7.07 8.30 9.64
N CYS A 101 6.40 9.45 9.79
CA CYS A 101 5.28 9.82 8.95
C CYS A 101 5.76 10.22 7.55
N GLN A 102 5.17 9.59 6.53
CA GLN A 102 5.37 9.97 5.13
C GLN A 102 4.20 10.81 4.59
N GLN A 103 3.01 10.61 5.16
CA GLN A 103 1.75 11.20 4.74
C GLN A 103 0.89 11.46 5.97
N ALA A 104 0.00 12.44 5.90
CA ALA A 104 -0.99 12.68 6.94
C ALA A 104 -2.02 11.54 7.01
N GLY A 105 -2.52 11.25 8.20
CA GLY A 105 -3.54 10.23 8.44
C GLY A 105 -3.23 9.30 9.61
N LEU A 106 -4.02 8.24 9.73
CA LEU A 106 -3.84 7.21 10.77
C LEU A 106 -3.17 5.97 10.18
N PHE A 107 -2.15 5.46 10.86
CA PHE A 107 -1.37 4.30 10.44
C PHE A 107 -1.27 3.28 11.57
N PRO A 108 -1.37 1.97 11.30
CA PRO A 108 -1.13 0.95 12.32
C PRO A 108 0.36 0.97 12.71
N ASP A 109 0.66 0.68 13.98
CA ASP A 109 2.03 0.36 14.38
C ASP A 109 2.38 -1.04 13.85
N PRO A 110 3.50 -1.21 13.13
CA PRO A 110 3.87 -2.48 12.53
C PRO A 110 4.29 -3.55 13.55
N TYR A 111 4.65 -3.16 14.77
CA TYR A 111 5.19 -4.03 15.80
C TYR A 111 4.22 -4.28 16.97
N ASP A 112 3.34 -3.33 17.30
CA ASP A 112 2.31 -3.49 18.33
C ASP A 112 0.90 -3.20 17.79
N CYS A 113 0.09 -4.25 17.67
CA CYS A 113 -1.27 -4.16 17.16
C CYS A 113 -2.19 -3.19 17.94
N ARG A 114 -1.86 -2.90 19.21
CA ARG A 114 -2.64 -2.03 20.11
C ARG A 114 -2.28 -0.57 19.92
N ARG A 115 -1.23 -0.29 19.16
CA ARG A 115 -0.74 1.05 18.90
C ARG A 115 -1.03 1.46 17.47
N TYR A 116 -1.28 2.74 17.30
CA TYR A 116 -1.39 3.37 15.99
C TYR A 116 -0.76 4.76 16.04
N HIS A 117 -0.46 5.30 14.88
CA HIS A 117 0.22 6.57 14.70
C HIS A 117 -0.70 7.56 14.01
N GLU A 118 -0.86 8.73 14.62
CA GLU A 118 -1.56 9.86 14.04
C GLU A 118 -0.53 10.82 13.44
N CYS A 119 -0.46 10.84 12.11
CA CYS A 119 0.43 11.67 11.35
C CYS A 119 -0.26 12.97 10.91
N SER A 120 0.36 14.10 11.23
CA SER A 120 -0.10 15.41 10.76
C SER A 120 0.42 15.76 9.36
N ASP A 121 -0.12 16.81 8.75
CA ASP A 121 0.37 17.38 7.46
C ASP A 121 1.82 17.87 7.52
N GLN A 122 2.35 18.09 8.72
CA GLN A 122 3.75 18.48 8.95
C GLN A 122 4.67 17.27 9.18
N SER A 123 4.19 16.05 8.88
CA SER A 123 4.90 14.78 9.12
C SER A 123 5.30 14.55 10.59
N VAL A 124 4.56 15.16 11.51
CA VAL A 124 4.73 14.92 12.95
C VAL A 124 3.89 13.71 13.35
N ASP A 125 4.56 12.71 13.93
CA ASP A 125 3.94 11.51 14.48
C ASP A 125 3.49 11.72 15.92
N THR A 126 2.20 11.46 16.17
CA THR A 126 1.61 11.34 17.49
C THR A 126 1.19 9.89 17.73
N PRO A 127 1.97 9.07 18.46
CA PRO A 127 1.60 7.70 18.74
C PRO A 127 0.46 7.62 19.76
N ARG A 128 -0.44 6.67 19.55
CA ARG A 128 -1.65 6.43 20.34
C ARG A 128 -1.76 4.97 20.74
N LEU A 129 -2.13 4.72 22.00
CA LEU A 129 -2.37 3.38 22.52
C LEU A 129 -3.87 3.16 22.70
N CYS A 130 -4.37 2.04 22.19
CA CYS A 130 -5.75 1.61 22.39
C CYS A 130 -6.02 1.25 23.86
N SER A 131 -7.21 1.62 24.34
CA SER A 131 -7.64 1.32 25.71
C SER A 131 -8.04 -0.14 25.87
N ASN A 132 -7.96 -0.65 27.11
CA ASN A 132 -8.36 -2.01 27.49
C ASN A 132 -7.64 -3.14 26.73
N GLY A 133 -6.50 -2.84 26.08
CA GLY A 133 -5.73 -3.84 25.33
C GLY A 133 -6.37 -4.27 24.01
N ALA A 134 -7.40 -3.57 23.51
CA ALA A 134 -7.92 -3.78 22.17
C ALA A 134 -6.86 -3.40 21.11
N GLY A 135 -6.89 -4.06 19.96
CA GLY A 135 -6.07 -3.71 18.81
C GLY A 135 -6.70 -2.60 17.96
N TYR A 136 -5.86 -1.90 17.21
CA TYR A 136 -6.27 -0.94 16.20
C TYR A 136 -6.65 -1.66 14.89
N SER A 137 -7.85 -1.38 14.38
CA SER A 137 -8.33 -1.90 13.10
C SER A 137 -8.17 -0.86 12.01
N THR A 138 -7.31 -1.12 11.02
CA THR A 138 -7.14 -0.26 9.84
C THR A 138 -8.40 -0.17 8.98
N LEU A 139 -9.22 -1.22 8.97
CA LEU A 139 -10.48 -1.27 8.22
C LEU A 139 -11.51 -0.26 8.73
N THR A 140 -11.64 -0.15 10.06
CA THR A 140 -12.61 0.75 10.71
C THR A 140 -12.00 2.08 11.15
N GLY A 141 -10.67 2.16 11.26
CA GLY A 141 -9.98 3.31 11.85
C GLY A 141 -10.18 3.44 13.36
N THR A 142 -10.51 2.35 14.06
CA THR A 142 -10.89 2.37 15.48
C THR A 142 -10.27 1.22 16.29
N CYS A 143 -10.21 1.37 17.62
CA CYS A 143 -9.69 0.37 18.56
C CYS A 143 -10.74 -0.70 18.91
N VAL A 144 -11.11 -1.52 17.92
CA VAL A 144 -12.15 -2.57 18.06
C VAL A 144 -11.62 -3.98 17.79
N LEU A 145 -10.36 -4.12 17.39
CA LEU A 145 -9.79 -5.41 17.02
C LEU A 145 -9.58 -6.26 18.29
N PRO A 146 -10.11 -7.50 18.35
CA PRO A 146 -9.81 -8.42 19.44
C PRO A 146 -8.31 -8.77 19.50
N ARG A 147 -7.79 -9.03 20.70
CA ARG A 147 -6.36 -9.34 20.90
C ARG A 147 -5.97 -10.68 20.28
N GLU A 148 -6.90 -11.62 20.23
CA GLU A 148 -6.68 -12.97 19.69
C GLU A 148 -6.77 -13.00 18.16
N SER A 149 -7.09 -11.88 17.53
CA SER A 149 -7.15 -11.78 16.07
C SER A 149 -5.78 -12.00 15.45
N GLU A 150 -5.75 -12.66 14.28
CA GLU A 150 -4.51 -12.98 13.56
C GLU A 150 -3.63 -11.75 13.30
N GLN A 151 -4.25 -10.58 13.12
CA GLN A 151 -3.59 -9.30 12.93
C GLN A 151 -2.76 -8.85 14.13
N CYS A 152 -3.09 -9.35 15.33
CA CYS A 152 -2.41 -8.99 16.57
C CYS A 152 -1.40 -10.05 17.02
N ILE A 153 -1.69 -11.33 16.77
CA ILE A 153 -0.82 -12.44 17.20
C ILE A 153 0.30 -12.79 16.20
N LYS A 154 0.21 -12.30 14.96
CA LYS A 154 1.21 -12.54 13.91
C LYS A 154 1.81 -11.21 13.43
N GLU A 155 3.07 -11.27 13.04
CA GLU A 155 3.73 -10.15 12.36
C GLU A 155 3.08 -9.92 10.99
N GLN A 156 2.74 -8.67 10.69
CA GLN A 156 1.98 -8.31 9.49
C GLN A 156 2.86 -7.86 8.32
N PHE A 157 4.18 -7.85 8.50
CA PHE A 157 5.15 -7.42 7.50
C PHE A 157 6.33 -8.39 7.44
N THR A 158 7.01 -8.38 6.30
CA THR A 158 8.23 -9.14 6.08
C THR A 158 9.25 -8.25 5.37
N CYS A 159 10.41 -8.06 6.00
CA CYS A 159 11.53 -7.32 5.42
C CYS A 159 12.76 -8.21 5.28
N SER A 160 13.15 -8.48 4.02
CA SER A 160 14.35 -9.27 3.69
C SER A 160 15.43 -8.45 2.97
N ARG A 161 15.05 -7.34 2.34
CA ARG A 161 15.97 -6.41 1.67
C ARG A 161 15.45 -4.98 1.72
N SER A 162 16.37 -4.01 1.70
CA SER A 162 16.03 -2.59 1.55
C SER A 162 15.31 -2.33 0.22
N GLY A 163 14.28 -1.50 0.25
CA GLY A 163 13.41 -1.19 -0.88
C GLY A 163 12.37 -2.28 -1.21
N GLN A 164 12.32 -3.39 -0.46
CA GLN A 164 11.23 -4.36 -0.60
C GLN A 164 9.90 -3.71 -0.23
N VAL A 165 8.90 -3.88 -1.09
CA VAL A 165 7.54 -3.38 -0.84
C VAL A 165 6.63 -4.57 -0.53
N GLY A 166 5.71 -4.37 0.41
CA GLY A 166 4.68 -5.35 0.75
C GLY A 166 3.36 -4.68 1.04
N GLY A 167 2.25 -5.38 0.75
CA GLY A 167 0.92 -4.92 1.12
C GLY A 167 0.64 -5.22 2.59
N TRP A 168 -0.14 -4.35 3.23
CA TRP A 168 -0.61 -4.58 4.58
C TRP A 168 -1.81 -5.54 4.53
N ALA A 169 -1.60 -6.82 4.85
CA ALA A 169 -2.60 -7.88 4.65
C ALA A 169 -3.99 -7.59 5.25
N PRO A 170 -4.13 -6.94 6.42
CA PRO A 170 -5.44 -6.58 6.97
C PRO A 170 -6.22 -5.55 6.15
N ASP A 171 -5.54 -4.67 5.43
CA ASP A 171 -6.15 -3.59 4.66
C ASP A 171 -5.23 -3.15 3.52
N ASN A 172 -5.61 -3.54 2.30
CA ASN A 172 -4.83 -3.28 1.10
C ASN A 172 -4.75 -1.79 0.73
N ARG A 173 -5.44 -0.88 1.42
CA ARG A 173 -5.18 0.57 1.28
C ARG A 173 -3.82 0.97 1.84
N TYR A 174 -3.26 0.15 2.72
CA TYR A 174 -1.96 0.35 3.33
C TYR A 174 -0.92 -0.58 2.70
N PHE A 175 0.32 -0.10 2.64
CA PHE A 175 1.48 -0.87 2.21
C PHE A 175 2.70 -0.38 2.99
N TYR A 176 3.80 -1.10 2.89
CA TYR A 176 5.05 -0.72 3.53
C TYR A 176 6.24 -0.88 2.59
N VAL A 177 7.27 -0.06 2.83
CA VAL A 177 8.57 -0.15 2.15
C VAL A 177 9.62 -0.43 3.21
N CYS A 178 10.41 -1.49 3.03
CA CYS A 178 11.47 -1.84 3.96
C CYS A 178 12.65 -0.87 3.80
N VAL A 179 13.03 -0.20 4.87
CA VAL A 179 14.12 0.78 4.89
C VAL A 179 15.16 0.35 5.93
N ASN A 180 16.44 0.63 5.66
CA ASN A 180 17.50 0.39 6.64
C ASN A 180 17.44 1.44 7.75
N ASP A 181 17.43 0.99 9.00
CA ASP A 181 17.64 1.85 10.17
C ASP A 181 19.13 1.94 10.51
N THR A 182 19.79 0.79 10.61
CA THR A 182 21.25 0.66 10.77
C THR A 182 21.81 -0.32 9.74
N ALA A 183 23.12 -0.56 9.76
CA ALA A 183 23.77 -1.46 8.78
C ALA A 183 23.15 -2.88 8.72
N ASP A 184 22.55 -3.34 9.81
CA ASP A 184 22.03 -4.72 9.95
C ASP A 184 20.53 -4.80 10.31
N SER A 185 19.78 -3.68 10.33
CA SER A 185 18.37 -3.67 10.72
C SER A 185 17.46 -3.01 9.67
N LEU A 186 16.39 -3.71 9.29
CA LEU A 186 15.33 -3.25 8.39
C LEU A 186 14.05 -2.98 9.17
N TYR A 187 13.37 -1.89 8.87
CA TYR A 187 12.05 -1.56 9.41
C TYR A 187 11.04 -1.28 8.28
N PRO A 188 9.74 -1.58 8.49
CA PRO A 188 8.71 -1.29 7.51
C PRO A 188 8.26 0.17 7.63
N LEU A 189 8.58 0.97 6.62
CA LEU A 189 8.05 2.32 6.49
C LEU A 189 6.62 2.26 5.97
N MET A 190 5.65 2.59 6.81
CA MET A 190 4.22 2.51 6.48
C MET A 190 3.79 3.63 5.53
N MET A 191 2.94 3.29 4.57
CA MET A 191 2.37 4.19 3.57
C MET A 191 0.89 3.87 3.31
N LYS A 192 0.14 4.85 2.81
CA LYS A 192 -1.28 4.69 2.44
C LYS A 192 -1.49 5.13 0.99
N CYS A 193 -2.26 4.36 0.25
CA CYS A 193 -2.77 4.79 -1.05
C CYS A 193 -3.72 5.99 -0.89
N HIS A 194 -3.86 6.78 -1.95
CA HIS A 194 -4.86 7.84 -1.98
C HIS A 194 -6.27 7.27 -1.79
N GLU A 195 -7.22 8.10 -1.37
CA GLU A 195 -8.62 7.68 -1.21
C GLU A 195 -9.16 7.10 -2.53
N GLY A 196 -9.85 5.96 -2.43
CA GLY A 196 -10.33 5.21 -3.59
C GLY A 196 -9.30 4.33 -4.30
N PHE A 197 -8.06 4.22 -3.79
CA PHE A 197 -7.03 3.34 -4.32
C PHE A 197 -6.62 2.26 -3.31
N VAL A 198 -6.24 1.09 -3.83
CA VAL A 198 -5.71 -0.06 -3.08
C VAL A 198 -4.39 -0.53 -3.70
N PHE A 199 -3.51 -1.05 -2.88
CA PHE A 199 -2.21 -1.58 -3.27
C PHE A 199 -2.35 -3.00 -3.83
N ASN A 200 -1.84 -3.24 -5.04
CA ASN A 200 -1.89 -4.53 -5.74
C ASN A 200 -0.56 -5.31 -5.73
N SER A 201 0.25 -5.12 -4.69
CA SER A 201 1.63 -5.64 -4.57
C SER A 201 2.70 -4.90 -5.38
N TYR A 202 2.33 -4.08 -6.35
CA TYR A 202 3.27 -3.30 -7.16
C TYR A 202 3.01 -1.79 -7.08
N SER A 203 1.75 -1.37 -7.10
CA SER A 203 1.34 0.03 -7.08
C SER A 203 -0.04 0.23 -6.48
N CYS A 204 -0.37 1.49 -6.18
CA CYS A 204 -1.74 1.89 -5.85
C CYS A 204 -2.57 1.95 -7.14
N VAL A 205 -3.61 1.14 -7.21
CA VAL A 205 -4.58 1.08 -8.31
C VAL A 205 -5.98 1.41 -7.80
N PRO A 206 -6.90 1.92 -8.64
CA PRO A 206 -8.25 2.23 -8.19
C PRO A 206 -8.96 1.00 -7.59
N ASP A 207 -9.66 1.20 -6.48
CA ASP A 207 -10.44 0.15 -5.83
C ASP A 207 -11.74 -0.13 -6.59
N THR A 208 -11.69 -1.13 -7.45
CA THR A 208 -12.84 -1.61 -8.24
C THR A 208 -14.05 -2.04 -7.37
N ARG A 209 -13.89 -2.27 -6.06
CA ARG A 209 -15.00 -2.56 -5.13
C ARG A 209 -15.67 -1.28 -4.65
N SER A 210 -14.91 -0.24 -4.31
CA SER A 210 -15.44 1.10 -4.01
C SER A 210 -16.10 1.75 -5.23
N MET A 211 -15.64 1.43 -6.44
CA MET A 211 -16.29 1.83 -7.70
C MET A 211 -17.66 1.18 -7.92
N ARG A 212 -17.95 0.00 -7.33
CA ARG A 212 -19.30 -0.59 -7.36
C ARG A 212 -20.27 0.08 -6.37
N ILE A 213 -19.76 0.69 -5.30
CA ILE A 213 -20.58 1.35 -4.26
C ILE A 213 -20.82 2.83 -4.62
N GLN A 214 -19.85 3.50 -5.25
CA GLN A 214 -20.02 4.87 -5.78
C GLN A 214 -20.96 4.96 -6.98
N ALA A 215 -21.20 3.86 -7.70
CA ALA A 215 -22.16 3.83 -8.80
C ALA A 215 -23.64 3.87 -8.36
N LYS A 216 -23.93 3.95 -7.06
CA LYS A 216 -25.31 4.02 -6.56
C LYS A 216 -25.75 5.42 -6.14
N GLU A 217 -24.86 6.41 -6.01
CA GLU A 217 -25.25 7.76 -5.64
C GLU A 217 -24.63 8.82 -6.57
N SER A 218 -25.47 9.28 -7.50
CA SER A 218 -25.42 10.57 -8.20
C SER A 218 -24.45 10.69 -9.39
N HIS A 219 -24.93 10.33 -10.59
CA HIS A 219 -24.39 10.86 -11.84
C HIS A 219 -25.49 11.50 -12.68
N THR A 220 -25.80 12.77 -12.43
CA THR A 220 -26.18 13.68 -13.52
C THR A 220 -24.89 14.05 -14.26
N CYS A 221 -24.69 13.52 -15.48
CA CYS A 221 -23.66 14.02 -16.39
C CYS A 221 -24.21 15.23 -17.18
N MET A 222 -23.36 16.10 -17.71
CA MET A 222 -23.77 17.28 -18.49
C MET A 222 -22.99 17.35 -19.81
N ASN A 223 -23.60 17.95 -20.86
CA ASN A 223 -22.96 18.41 -22.11
C ASN A 223 -22.44 17.40 -23.14
N ASN A 224 -23.04 16.22 -23.34
CA ASN A 224 -22.59 15.23 -24.36
C ASN A 224 -21.09 14.83 -24.23
N ASP A 225 -20.48 15.14 -23.07
CA ASP A 225 -19.07 14.87 -22.80
C ASP A 225 -18.83 13.35 -22.80
N ARG A 226 -17.60 12.98 -23.16
CA ARG A 226 -17.17 11.58 -23.32
C ARG A 226 -16.26 11.20 -22.17
N TYR A 227 -16.58 10.08 -21.52
CA TYR A 227 -15.93 9.63 -20.30
C TYR A 227 -15.42 8.19 -20.45
N PRO A 228 -14.33 7.82 -19.75
CA PRO A 228 -13.99 6.42 -19.54
C PRO A 228 -15.15 5.71 -18.83
N CYS A 229 -15.65 4.61 -19.39
CA CYS A 229 -16.72 3.88 -18.71
C CYS A 229 -16.23 3.32 -17.36
N PRO A 230 -16.97 3.54 -16.27
CA PRO A 230 -16.63 2.99 -14.96
C PRO A 230 -16.72 1.45 -14.92
N PHE A 231 -17.40 0.84 -15.89
CA PHE A 231 -17.63 -0.61 -16.01
C PHE A 231 -17.22 -1.18 -17.38
N ARG A 232 -16.10 -0.75 -17.97
CA ARG A 232 -15.63 -1.33 -19.25
C ARG A 232 -15.57 -2.86 -19.16
N THR A 233 -16.34 -3.54 -19.99
CA THR A 233 -16.31 -4.99 -20.16
C THR A 233 -15.44 -5.41 -21.34
N SER A 234 -15.11 -4.46 -22.23
CA SER A 234 -14.20 -4.66 -23.35
C SER A 234 -13.31 -3.44 -23.62
N GLU A 235 -12.22 -3.64 -24.38
CA GLU A 235 -11.32 -2.57 -24.81
C GLU A 235 -11.93 -1.64 -25.89
N MET A 236 -13.18 -1.87 -26.31
CA MET A 236 -13.87 -1.10 -27.36
C MET A 236 -15.00 -0.21 -26.83
N GLU A 237 -15.03 0.03 -25.52
CA GLU A 237 -16.11 0.77 -24.84
C GLU A 237 -15.68 2.13 -24.28
N TYR A 238 -16.51 3.15 -24.47
CA TYR A 238 -16.46 4.45 -23.78
C TYR A 238 -17.87 4.89 -23.39
N CYS A 239 -18.01 5.87 -22.49
CA CYS A 239 -19.31 6.33 -22.04
C CYS A 239 -19.58 7.72 -22.59
N LYS A 240 -20.79 7.98 -23.08
CA LYS A 240 -21.25 9.32 -23.48
C LYS A 240 -22.41 9.74 -22.59
N CYS A 241 -22.53 11.03 -22.33
CA CYS A 241 -23.70 11.55 -21.63
C CYS A 241 -24.90 11.62 -22.58
N VAL A 242 -26.00 10.95 -22.26
CA VAL A 242 -27.27 11.00 -22.99
C VAL A 242 -28.37 11.34 -21.99
N ASP A 243 -29.06 12.46 -22.22
CA ASP A 243 -30.18 12.91 -21.38
C ASP A 243 -29.90 12.96 -19.87
N GLY A 244 -28.64 13.27 -19.50
CA GLY A 244 -28.19 13.38 -18.11
C GLY A 244 -27.69 12.07 -17.50
N GLU A 245 -27.78 10.96 -18.23
CA GLU A 245 -27.31 9.63 -17.81
C GLU A 245 -26.09 9.20 -18.65
N LEU A 246 -25.17 8.44 -18.04
CA LEU A 246 -24.02 7.88 -18.76
C LEU A 246 -24.43 6.60 -19.49
N GLU A 247 -24.36 6.63 -20.82
CA GLU A 247 -24.58 5.46 -21.66
C GLU A 247 -23.26 4.86 -22.15
N VAL A 248 -23.18 3.53 -22.11
CA VAL A 248 -22.03 2.77 -22.65
C VAL A 248 -22.13 2.73 -24.17
N MET A 249 -21.08 3.18 -24.83
CA MET A 249 -20.89 3.19 -26.28
C MET A 249 -19.85 2.15 -26.68
N THR A 250 -20.22 1.29 -27.62
CA THR A 250 -19.31 0.32 -28.24
C THR A 250 -18.96 0.78 -29.65
N CYS A 251 -17.68 0.74 -30.02
CA CYS A 251 -17.29 1.11 -31.38
C CYS A 251 -17.84 0.14 -32.43
N PRO A 252 -18.33 0.66 -33.57
CA PRO A 252 -18.82 -0.16 -34.67
C PRO A 252 -17.67 -0.94 -35.33
N ALA A 253 -18.02 -1.97 -36.11
CA ALA A 253 -17.03 -2.81 -36.77
C ALA A 253 -16.09 -1.98 -37.70
N GLY A 254 -14.78 -2.14 -37.51
CA GLY A 254 -13.75 -1.39 -38.23
C GLY A 254 -13.30 -0.09 -37.55
N PHE A 255 -13.86 0.22 -36.37
CA PHE A 255 -13.40 1.30 -35.49
C PHE A 255 -12.90 0.72 -34.16
N TYR A 256 -11.97 1.43 -33.55
CA TYR A 256 -11.47 1.17 -32.20
C TYR A 256 -11.48 2.46 -31.38
N ILE A 257 -11.43 2.36 -30.07
CA ILE A 257 -11.42 3.54 -29.20
C ILE A 257 -10.03 4.20 -29.22
N ASP A 258 -9.98 5.51 -29.44
CA ASP A 258 -8.83 6.33 -29.05
C ASP A 258 -9.00 6.76 -27.58
N PRO A 259 -8.18 6.24 -26.64
CA PRO A 259 -8.32 6.54 -25.22
C PRO A 259 -7.91 7.97 -24.84
N LYS A 260 -7.27 8.73 -25.74
CA LYS A 260 -6.88 10.13 -25.48
C LYS A 260 -8.02 11.10 -25.73
N ILE A 261 -8.82 10.86 -26.76
CA ILE A 261 -9.95 11.70 -27.16
C ILE A 261 -11.31 11.04 -26.91
N MET A 262 -11.30 9.82 -26.36
CA MET A 262 -12.46 9.04 -25.94
C MET A 262 -13.53 8.91 -27.04
N THR A 263 -13.11 8.64 -28.27
CA THR A 263 -14.02 8.42 -29.41
C THR A 263 -13.58 7.23 -30.25
N CYS A 264 -14.48 6.75 -31.10
CA CYS A 264 -14.19 5.70 -32.07
C CYS A 264 -13.44 6.27 -33.26
N VAL A 265 -12.31 5.66 -33.59
CA VAL A 265 -11.42 6.02 -34.70
C VAL A 265 -11.12 4.80 -35.57
N THR A 266 -10.81 5.02 -36.85
CA THR A 266 -10.39 3.93 -37.75
C THR A 266 -8.88 3.70 -37.73
N ASP A 267 -8.45 2.52 -38.16
CA ASP A 267 -7.05 2.30 -38.54
C ASP A 267 -6.66 3.24 -39.70
N ARG A 268 -5.35 3.40 -39.97
CA ARG A 268 -4.76 4.35 -40.94
C ARG A 268 -5.11 4.08 -42.43
N ILE A 269 -6.33 3.68 -42.73
CA ILE A 269 -6.74 3.01 -43.98
C ILE A 269 -7.78 3.83 -44.78
N TYR A 270 -8.40 4.88 -44.23
CA TYR A 270 -9.38 5.67 -45.00
C TYR A 270 -8.73 6.74 -45.88
N GLN A 271 -9.07 6.73 -47.17
CA GLN A 271 -8.74 7.77 -48.13
C GLN A 271 -9.72 8.96 -47.97
N CYS A 272 -9.67 9.63 -46.82
CA CYS A 272 -10.41 10.87 -46.58
C CYS A 272 -9.47 12.08 -46.56
N SER A 273 -9.99 13.26 -46.85
CA SER A 273 -9.22 14.51 -46.71
C SER A 273 -9.33 15.03 -45.29
N ASP A 274 -8.24 15.52 -44.69
CA ASP A 274 -8.29 16.07 -43.34
C ASP A 274 -9.35 17.19 -43.23
N PHE A 275 -10.11 17.15 -42.14
CA PHE A 275 -11.29 17.96 -41.81
C PHE A 275 -12.52 17.74 -42.70
N GLU A 276 -12.52 16.72 -43.55
CA GLU A 276 -13.71 16.32 -44.29
C GLU A 276 -14.80 15.78 -43.34
N ILE A 277 -16.03 16.26 -43.54
CA ILE A 277 -17.23 15.84 -42.81
C ILE A 277 -18.05 14.95 -43.74
N LEU A 278 -18.39 13.74 -43.28
CA LEU A 278 -19.07 12.71 -44.07
C LEU A 278 -19.94 11.81 -43.18
N SER A 279 -20.79 11.00 -43.81
CA SER A 279 -21.48 9.92 -43.14
C SER A 279 -20.49 8.85 -42.68
N CYS A 280 -20.69 8.33 -41.47
CA CYS A 280 -19.84 7.27 -40.95
C CYS A 280 -20.12 5.91 -41.64
N PRO A 281 -19.08 5.19 -42.08
CA PRO A 281 -19.23 3.83 -42.58
C PRO A 281 -19.58 2.86 -41.44
N ASN A 282 -20.45 1.88 -41.69
CA ASN A 282 -20.88 0.85 -40.73
C ASN A 282 -21.56 1.39 -39.45
N VAL A 283 -22.02 2.64 -39.44
CA VAL A 283 -22.86 3.22 -38.40
C VAL A 283 -24.30 3.28 -38.91
N SER A 284 -25.24 2.82 -38.09
CA SER A 284 -26.67 2.73 -38.48
C SER A 284 -27.53 3.88 -37.92
N THR A 285 -26.98 4.69 -37.03
CA THR A 285 -27.71 5.81 -36.42
C THR A 285 -27.57 7.07 -37.29
N LYS A 286 -28.65 7.87 -37.36
CA LYS A 286 -28.73 9.07 -38.22
C LYS A 286 -28.24 10.34 -37.54
N ASP A 287 -28.01 10.28 -36.24
CA ASP A 287 -27.57 11.36 -35.37
C ASP A 287 -26.04 11.42 -35.23
N GLU A 288 -25.29 10.61 -35.99
CA GLU A 288 -23.83 10.57 -35.97
C GLU A 288 -23.22 10.92 -37.33
N TYR A 289 -22.03 11.51 -37.29
CA TYR A 289 -21.24 11.90 -38.45
C TYR A 289 -19.75 11.70 -38.19
N CYS A 290 -18.97 11.61 -39.26
CA CYS A 290 -17.54 11.38 -39.18
C CYS A 290 -16.76 12.61 -39.61
N ILE A 291 -15.71 12.93 -38.86
CA ILE A 291 -14.70 13.93 -39.23
C ILE A 291 -13.41 13.18 -39.52
N CYS A 292 -12.78 13.46 -40.66
CA CYS A 292 -11.45 12.98 -40.96
C CYS A 292 -10.41 13.86 -40.24
N ILE A 293 -9.56 13.29 -39.38
CA ILE A 293 -8.44 14.01 -38.75
C ILE A 293 -7.22 13.11 -38.85
N ASP A 294 -6.10 13.63 -39.36
CA ASP A 294 -4.86 12.87 -39.60
C ASP A 294 -5.08 11.59 -40.44
N ARG A 295 -5.98 11.66 -41.44
CA ARG A 295 -6.43 10.52 -42.27
C ARG A 295 -7.09 9.37 -41.47
N GLN A 296 -7.68 9.68 -40.31
CA GLN A 296 -8.50 8.76 -39.53
C GLN A 296 -9.92 9.31 -39.40
N LEU A 297 -10.92 8.46 -39.65
CA LEU A 297 -12.31 8.84 -39.39
C LEU A 297 -12.57 8.76 -37.90
N GLN A 298 -13.09 9.85 -37.34
CA GLN A 298 -13.50 9.95 -35.95
C GLN A 298 -15.01 10.18 -35.88
N ILE A 299 -15.72 9.42 -35.03
CA ILE A 299 -17.18 9.51 -34.90
C ILE A 299 -17.58 10.66 -33.96
N TYR A 300 -18.58 11.44 -34.36
CA TYR A 300 -19.18 12.53 -33.59
C TYR A 300 -20.70 12.49 -33.65
N SER A 301 -21.35 13.04 -32.62
CA SER A 301 -22.81 13.11 -32.53
C SER A 301 -23.30 14.51 -32.88
N CYS A 302 -24.42 14.58 -33.57
CA CYS A 302 -25.17 15.80 -33.76
C CYS A 302 -25.71 16.32 -32.42
N PRO A 303 -26.05 17.63 -32.34
CA PRO A 303 -26.80 18.17 -31.21
C PRO A 303 -28.09 17.37 -30.95
N VAL A 304 -28.54 17.36 -29.70
CA VAL A 304 -29.75 16.62 -29.28
C VAL A 304 -30.93 16.97 -30.19
N GLY A 305 -31.60 15.95 -30.73
CA GLY A 305 -32.75 16.11 -31.62
C GLY A 305 -32.42 16.49 -33.07
N GLN A 306 -31.13 16.47 -33.47
CA GLN A 306 -30.72 16.70 -34.85
C GLN A 306 -30.14 15.44 -35.51
N TYR A 307 -30.24 15.41 -36.84
CA TYR A 307 -29.77 14.33 -37.69
C TYR A 307 -28.78 14.85 -38.71
N PHE A 308 -27.77 14.05 -39.03
CA PHE A 308 -26.77 14.39 -40.01
C PHE A 308 -27.32 14.21 -41.43
N ASN A 309 -27.36 15.29 -42.20
CA ASN A 309 -27.69 15.28 -43.61
C ASN A 309 -26.42 15.16 -44.45
N ALA A 310 -26.28 14.05 -45.17
CA ALA A 310 -25.11 13.74 -45.99
C ALA A 310 -24.96 14.66 -47.22
N GLU A 311 -26.07 15.17 -47.76
CA GLU A 311 -26.06 16.06 -48.93
C GLU A 311 -25.57 17.46 -48.56
N THR A 312 -26.04 17.99 -47.42
CA THR A 312 -25.68 19.33 -46.94
C THR A 312 -24.49 19.32 -45.98
N ARG A 313 -24.04 18.13 -45.53
CA ARG A 313 -22.96 17.87 -44.56
C ARG A 313 -23.17 18.61 -43.23
N LYS A 314 -24.42 18.69 -42.77
CA LYS A 314 -24.82 19.44 -41.57
C LYS A 314 -25.78 18.62 -40.70
N CYS A 315 -25.73 18.87 -39.40
CA CYS A 315 -26.77 18.44 -38.48
C CYS A 315 -27.99 19.37 -38.61
N GLN A 316 -29.18 18.79 -38.75
CA GLN A 316 -30.45 19.51 -38.94
C GLN A 316 -31.57 18.85 -38.12
N SER A 317 -32.54 19.63 -37.66
CA SER A 317 -33.74 19.11 -36.97
C SER A 317 -34.66 18.37 -37.94
N GLU A 318 -35.50 17.48 -37.43
CA GLU A 318 -36.56 16.84 -38.21
C GLU A 318 -37.74 17.82 -38.42
N SER A 319 -37.62 18.64 -39.46
CA SER A 319 -38.57 19.56 -40.14
C SER A 319 -37.83 20.86 -40.46
N GLU A 320 -37.83 21.36 -41.70
CA GLU A 320 -38.77 21.18 -42.82
C GLU A 320 -38.38 20.13 -43.88
#